data_AF-A0AA88YPZ8-F1
#
_entry.id   AF-A0AA88YPZ8-F1
#
_cell.length_a   1.000
_cell.length_b   1.000
_cell.length_c   1.000
_cell.angle_alpha   90.00
_cell.angle_beta   90.00
_cell.angle_gamma   90.00
#
_symmetry.space_group_name_H-M   'P 1'
#
loop_
_entity.id
_entity.type
_entity.pdbx_description
1 polymer ?
#
loop_
_entity_poly.entity_id
_entity_poly.type
_entity_poly.pdbx_seq_one_letter_code
_entity_poly.pdbx_strand_id
1 'polypeptide(L)' 'MIKKWGFFLLFRCDCGNCETMATNEECLCCHEVGPIEEILDQSSITCFTQHEGFIGNCLNRYVIQVSLLAPCPNAFCT' A
#
# COMPACT_ATOMS: atom_id res chain seq x y z
N MET A 1 -1.25 -30.05 8.08
CA MET A 1 0.03 -29.79 7.40
C MET A 1 0.84 -28.82 8.24
N ILE A 2 2.09 -29.19 8.48
CA ILE A 2 3.01 -28.63 9.46
C ILE A 2 3.37 -27.17 9.10
N LYS A 3 3.03 -26.19 9.94
CA LYS A 3 3.69 -24.87 9.92
C LYS A 3 4.78 -24.90 10.99
N LYS A 4 6.03 -24.99 10.55
CA LYS A 4 7.24 -25.06 11.38
C LYS A 4 7.32 -23.83 12.28
N TRP A 5 7.37 -24.07 13.58
CA TRP A 5 7.76 -23.09 14.59
C TRP A 5 9.29 -23.07 14.69
N GLY A 6 9.90 -21.89 14.61
CA GLY A 6 11.33 -21.69 14.84
C GLY A 6 11.85 -20.34 14.34
N PHE A 7 12.03 -19.39 15.27
CA PHE A 7 12.95 -18.23 15.15
C PHE A 7 12.62 -17.04 14.22
N PHE A 8 11.42 -16.92 13.64
CA PHE A 8 11.00 -15.78 12.81
C PHE A 8 9.68 -15.17 13.32
N LEU A 9 9.76 -14.23 14.26
CA LEU A 9 8.70 -13.24 14.52
C LEU A 9 9.38 -11.91 14.18
N LEU A 10 9.12 -11.22 13.07
CA LEU A 10 8.06 -10.21 12.96
C LEU A 10 8.13 -9.59 11.54
N PHE A 11 7.62 -10.25 10.50
CA PHE A 11 7.26 -9.57 9.25
C PHE A 11 5.90 -10.08 8.80
N ARG A 12 4.84 -9.36 9.17
CA ARG A 12 3.44 -9.69 8.86
C ARG A 12 3.11 -9.25 7.43
N CYS A 13 3.91 -9.69 6.46
CA CYS A 13 3.67 -9.39 5.06
C CYS A 13 2.93 -10.56 4.39
N ASP A 14 1.68 -10.33 3.99
CA ASP A 14 0.87 -11.29 3.24
C ASP A 14 0.83 -10.99 1.73
N CYS A 15 1.25 -9.79 1.30
CA CYS A 15 1.24 -9.39 -0.12
C CYS A 15 2.51 -9.76 -0.89
N GLY A 16 3.59 -10.14 -0.21
CA GLY A 16 4.87 -10.55 -0.81
C GLY A 16 5.76 -9.42 -1.34
N ASN A 17 5.35 -8.16 -1.20
CA ASN A 17 6.05 -6.99 -1.77
C ASN A 17 6.59 -6.00 -0.70
N CYS A 18 6.45 -6.29 0.59
CA CYS A 18 6.97 -5.41 1.64
C CYS A 18 8.46 -5.66 1.90
N GLU A 19 9.17 -4.60 2.24
CA GLU A 19 10.57 -4.66 2.69
C GLU A 19 10.68 -4.39 4.19
N THR A 20 11.82 -4.76 4.77
CA THR A 20 12.09 -4.50 6.18
C THR A 20 12.49 -3.06 6.43
N MET A 21 11.68 -2.38 7.25
CA MET A 21 11.90 -0.99 7.64
C MET A 21 12.70 -0.86 8.94
N ALA A 22 13.10 0.36 9.28
CA ALA A 22 13.95 0.63 10.44
C ALA A 22 13.20 0.46 11.77
N THR A 23 11.90 0.75 11.79
CA THR A 23 11.06 0.59 12.98
C THR A 23 9.88 -0.35 12.72
N ASN A 24 9.36 -0.95 13.79
CA ASN A 24 8.22 -1.88 13.69
C ASN A 24 6.94 -1.18 13.21
N GLU A 25 6.80 0.11 13.51
CA GLU A 25 5.65 0.92 13.10
C GLU A 25 5.62 1.14 11.58
N GLU A 26 6.78 1.15 10.93
CA GLU A 26 6.91 1.28 9.47
C GLU A 26 6.71 -0.06 8.74
N CYS A 27 6.80 -1.19 9.44
CA CYS A 27 6.62 -2.53 8.90
C CYS A 27 5.14 -2.87 8.68
N LEU A 28 4.46 -2.12 7.82
CA LEU A 28 3.02 -2.20 7.57
C LEU A 28 2.72 -2.89 6.23
N CYS A 29 1.93 -3.96 6.23
CA CYS A 29 1.44 -4.59 5.01
C CYS A 29 0.16 -3.90 4.50
N CYS A 30 -0.05 -3.89 3.18
CA CYS A 30 -1.28 -3.35 2.58
C CYS A 30 -2.55 -4.12 3.01
N HIS A 31 -2.42 -5.38 3.45
CA HIS A 31 -3.52 -6.16 4.02
C HIS A 31 -3.83 -5.80 5.48
N GLU A 32 -3.06 -4.93 6.13
CA GLU A 32 -3.31 -4.49 7.51
C GLU A 32 -4.03 -3.13 7.58
N VAL A 33 -4.22 -2.49 6.43
CA VAL A 33 -4.84 -1.16 6.33
C VAL A 33 -6.28 -1.35 5.85
N GLY A 34 -7.26 -1.24 6.76
CA GLY A 34 -8.67 -1.57 6.50
C GLY A 34 -9.23 -1.05 5.17
N PRO A 35 -9.15 0.26 4.85
CA PRO A 35 -9.63 0.77 3.57
C PRO A 35 -8.92 0.20 2.33
N ILE A 36 -7.65 -0.20 2.47
CA ILE A 36 -6.89 -0.84 1.40
C ILE A 36 -7.28 -2.31 1.28
N GLU A 37 -7.44 -3.02 2.41
CA GLU A 37 -7.89 -4.40 2.45
C GLU A 37 -9.26 -4.57 1.76
N GLU A 38 -10.20 -3.66 2.01
CA GLU A 38 -11.50 -3.64 1.32
C GLU A 38 -11.39 -3.50 -0.21
N ILE A 39 -10.42 -2.72 -0.70
CA ILE A 39 -10.15 -2.57 -2.13
C ILE A 39 -9.52 -3.85 -2.70
N LEU A 40 -8.63 -4.49 -1.94
CA LEU A 40 -7.98 -5.75 -2.33
C LEU A 40 -9.01 -6.88 -2.44
N ASP A 41 -9.94 -6.99 -1.49
CA ASP A 41 -11.02 -7.98 -1.50
C ASP A 41 -11.96 -7.85 -2.71
N GLN A 42 -12.13 -6.62 -3.21
CA GLN A 42 -12.98 -6.32 -4.37
C GLN A 42 -12.25 -6.40 -5.71
N SER A 43 -10.94 -6.66 -5.69
CA SER A 43 -10.09 -6.65 -6.88
C SER A 43 -9.39 -8.00 -7.10
N SER A 44 -8.76 -8.16 -8.25
CA SER A 44 -8.00 -9.38 -8.59
C SER A 44 -6.50 -9.26 -8.30
N ILE A 45 -6.08 -8.18 -7.64
CA ILE A 45 -4.68 -7.89 -7.35
C ILE A 45 -4.30 -8.37 -5.95
N THR A 46 -3.04 -8.75 -5.76
CA THR A 46 -2.55 -9.28 -4.47
C THR A 46 -1.86 -8.23 -3.61
N CYS A 47 -1.52 -7.08 -4.20
CA CYS A 47 -0.83 -5.98 -3.55
C CYS A 47 -1.38 -4.64 -4.05
N PHE A 48 -1.60 -3.69 -3.14
CA PHE A 48 -2.21 -2.39 -3.47
C PHE A 48 -1.40 -1.56 -4.48
N THR A 49 -0.08 -1.79 -4.57
CA THR A 49 0.76 -1.12 -5.55
C THR A 49 0.41 -1.47 -7.01
N GLN A 50 -0.34 -2.55 -7.23
CA GLN A 50 -0.86 -2.96 -8.54
C GLN A 50 -2.20 -2.27 -8.87
N HIS A 51 -2.82 -1.58 -7.92
CA HIS A 51 -4.09 -0.90 -8.13
C HIS A 51 -3.92 0.25 -9.13
N GLU A 52 -4.82 0.36 -10.10
CA GLU A 52 -4.75 1.40 -11.13
C GLU A 52 -4.74 2.81 -10.54
N GLY A 53 -5.48 3.02 -9.44
CA GLY A 53 -5.49 4.29 -8.71
C GLY A 53 -4.13 4.60 -8.07
N PHE A 54 -3.40 3.59 -7.58
CA PHE A 54 -2.04 3.80 -7.04
C PHE A 54 -1.08 4.18 -8.16
N ILE A 55 -1.13 3.46 -9.28
CA ILE A 55 -0.28 3.74 -10.45
C ILE A 55 -0.57 5.15 -11.00
N GLY A 56 -1.85 5.48 -11.19
CA GLY A 56 -2.30 6.74 -11.77
C GLY A 56 -2.03 7.96 -10.89
N ASN A 57 -2.15 7.83 -9.57
CA ASN A 57 -2.04 8.97 -8.65
C ASN A 57 -0.67 9.07 -7.96
N CYS A 58 -0.09 7.94 -7.56
CA CYS A 58 1.13 7.91 -6.75
C CYS A 58 2.40 7.69 -7.58
N LEU A 59 2.31 7.11 -8.78
CA LEU A 59 3.47 6.87 -9.65
C LEU A 59 3.52 7.79 -10.87
N ASN A 60 2.47 8.56 -11.14
CA ASN A 60 2.45 9.53 -12.23
C ASN A 60 3.09 10.87 -11.83
N ARG A 61 4.28 11.15 -12.37
CA ARG A 61 5.03 12.39 -12.10
C ARG A 61 4.23 13.68 -12.32
N TYR A 62 3.35 13.72 -13.32
CA TYR A 62 2.62 14.94 -13.67
C TYR A 62 1.49 15.20 -12.67
N VAL A 63 0.82 14.14 -12.21
CA VAL A 63 -0.19 14.24 -11.15
C VAL A 63 0.46 14.79 -9.89
N ILE A 64 1.59 14.22 -9.46
CA ILE A 64 2.33 14.70 -8.28
C ILE A 64 2.75 16.17 -8.43
N GLN A 65 3.28 16.56 -9.60
CA GLN A 65 3.66 17.95 -9.86
C GLN A 65 2.48 18.92 -9.76
N VAL A 66 1.33 18.55 -10.33
CA VAL A 66 0.11 19.38 -10.25
C VAL A 66 -0.39 19.45 -8.81
N SER A 67 -0.42 18.34 -8.07
CA SER A 67 -0.82 18.31 -6.66
C SER A 67 0.06 19.20 -5.76
N LEU A 68 1.34 19.40 -6.12
CA LEU A 68 2.25 20.30 -5.41
C LEU A 68 2.09 21.78 -5.81
N LEU A 69 1.79 22.05 -7.07
CA LEU A 69 1.76 23.42 -7.62
C LEU A 69 0.40 24.10 -7.51
N ALA A 70 -0.68 23.32 -7.51
CA ALA A 70 -2.03 23.83 -7.35
C ALA A 70 -2.46 23.64 -5.89
N PRO A 71 -2.38 24.66 -5.01
CA PRO A 71 -3.15 24.65 -3.78
C PRO A 71 -4.62 24.64 -4.20
N CYS A 72 -5.22 23.46 -4.24
CA CYS A 72 -6.61 23.32 -4.66
C CYS A 72 -7.48 24.02 -3.60
N PRO A 73 -8.18 25.12 -3.91
CA PRO A 73 -8.94 25.87 -2.91
C PRO A 73 -10.14 25.07 -2.39
N ASN A 74 -10.54 23.99 -3.07
CA ASN A 74 -11.61 23.09 -2.63
C ASN A 74 -11.24 21.66 -3.05
N ALA A 75 -11.17 20.75 -2.07
CA ALA A 75 -10.85 19.35 -2.23
C ALA A 75 -11.74 18.64 -3.28
N PHE A 76 -11.31 18.56 -4.53
CA PHE A 76 -11.80 17.58 -5.50
C PHE A 76 -10.72 17.40 -6.58
N CYS A 77 -9.75 16.56 -6.27
CA CYS A 77 -8.88 15.91 -7.25
C CYS A 77 -8.93 14.40 -6.95
N THR A 78 -10.13 13.83 -7.06
CA THR A 78 -10.43 12.40 -7.16
C THR A 78 -11.74 12.26 -7.90
#